data_AF-A0A0F7CKR6-F1
#
_entry.id   AF-A0A0F7CKR6-F1
#
_cell.length_a   1.000
_cell.length_b   1.000
_cell.length_c   1.000
_cell.angle_alpha   90.00
_cell.angle_beta   90.00
_cell.angle_gamma   90.00
#
_symmetry.space_group_name_H-M   'P 1'
#
loop_
_entity.id
_entity.type
_entity.pdbx_description
1 polymer ?
#
loop_
_entity_poly.entity_id
_entity_poly.type
_entity_poly.pdbx_seq_one_letter_code
_entity_poly.pdbx_strand_id
1 'polypeptide(L)'
;MSELPEKPLLEHVYELLETMRKILIVWVGVIASLLVLPAPHLLPSYTPLAFYFMNLTKRVMLSHDEHPITRQLSLTLGLNDSKVILISHGWFDSLTAAVIMSGLIAVTVSTPITLYYIYRFLEPGLYSHEKKIIKKVPIRG
;
A
#
# COMPACT_ATOMS: atom_id res chain seq x y z
N MET A 1 37.89 18.96 -3.43
CA MET A 1 37.50 18.30 -4.69
C MET A 1 37.81 16.83 -4.47
N SER A 2 36.83 16.09 -3.93
CA SER A 2 36.97 14.64 -3.68
C SER A 2 36.01 13.95 -4.63
N GLU A 3 36.51 13.61 -5.82
CA GLU A 3 35.87 12.63 -6.70
C GLU A 3 35.82 11.32 -5.89
N LEU A 4 34.63 11.03 -5.38
CA LEU A 4 34.32 9.72 -4.84
C LEU A 4 34.43 8.75 -6.03
N PRO A 5 35.23 7.68 -5.92
CA PRO A 5 35.43 6.76 -7.03
C PRO A 5 34.06 6.30 -7.53
N GLU A 6 33.82 6.45 -8.83
CA GLU A 6 32.61 5.96 -9.48
C GLU A 6 32.49 4.47 -9.14
N LYS A 7 31.56 4.11 -8.25
CA LYS A 7 31.23 2.70 -8.05
C LYS A 7 30.87 2.15 -9.43
N PRO A 8 31.46 1.02 -9.86
CA PRO A 8 31.14 0.43 -11.15
C PRO A 8 29.62 0.26 -11.23
N LEU A 9 29.02 0.61 -12.38
CA LEU A 9 27.56 0.62 -12.58
C LEU A 9 26.89 -0.68 -12.11
N LEU A 10 27.60 -1.80 -12.18
CA LEU A 10 27.16 -3.11 -11.71
C LEU A 10 26.92 -3.17 -10.19
N GLU A 11 27.75 -2.52 -9.38
CA GLU A 11 27.56 -2.46 -7.93
C GLU A 11 26.29 -1.68 -7.58
N HIS A 12 26.05 -0.56 -8.27
CA HIS A 12 24.85 0.25 -8.04
C HIS A 12 23.56 -0.49 -8.45
N VAL A 13 23.60 -1.22 -9.59
CA VAL A 13 22.48 -2.07 -10.00
C VAL A 13 22.25 -3.21 -9.01
N TYR A 14 23.32 -3.79 -8.46
CA TYR A 14 23.19 -4.83 -7.44
C TYR A 14 22.54 -4.30 -6.16
N GLU A 15 22.95 -3.12 -5.69
CA GLU A 15 22.32 -2.43 -4.55
C GLU A 15 20.84 -2.11 -4.80
N LEU A 16 20.49 -1.69 -6.02
CA LEU A 16 19.09 -1.46 -6.41
C LEU A 16 18.28 -2.77 -6.30
N LEU A 17 18.76 -3.85 -6.94
CA LEU A 17 18.08 -5.14 -6.95
C LEU A 17 17.92 -5.71 -5.54
N GLU A 18 18.94 -5.56 -4.69
CA GLU A 18 18.86 -6.00 -3.30
C GLU A 18 17.81 -5.20 -2.51
N THR A 19 17.76 -3.89 -2.73
CA THR A 19 16.78 -2.99 -2.09
C THR A 19 15.37 -3.31 -2.55
N MET A 20 15.16 -3.51 -3.85
CA MET A 20 13.89 -3.94 -4.43
C MET A 20 13.45 -5.29 -3.88
N ARG A 21 14.37 -6.26 -3.76
CA ARG A 21 14.10 -7.57 -3.17
C ARG A 21 13.60 -7.44 -1.73
N LYS A 22 14.25 -6.61 -0.92
CA LYS A 22 13.83 -6.37 0.48
C LYS A 22 12.43 -5.78 0.57
N ILE A 23 12.13 -4.77 -0.25
CA ILE A 23 10.80 -4.15 -0.31
C ILE A 23 9.73 -5.18 -0.71
N LEU A 24 10.01 -5.98 -1.75
CA LEU A 24 9.08 -6.99 -2.24
C LEU A 24 8.79 -8.08 -1.20
N ILE A 25 9.83 -8.55 -0.49
CA ILE A 25 9.66 -9.51 0.62
C ILE A 25 8.78 -8.92 1.72
N VAL A 26 8.95 -7.65 2.08
CA VAL A 26 8.11 -6.97 3.08
C VAL A 26 6.66 -6.92 2.59
N TRP A 27 6.41 -6.53 1.34
CA TRP A 27 5.06 -6.46 0.78
C TRP A 27 4.38 -7.83 0.77
N VAL A 28 5.08 -8.86 0.28
CA VAL A 28 4.56 -10.24 0.27
C VAL A 28 4.29 -10.74 1.69
N GLY A 29 5.17 -10.44 2.65
CA GLY A 29 4.97 -10.79 4.05
C GLY A 29 3.72 -10.13 4.65
N VAL A 30 3.49 -8.84 4.37
CA VAL A 30 2.29 -8.14 4.81
C VAL A 30 1.05 -8.72 4.14
N ILE A 31 1.05 -8.95 2.82
CA ILE A 31 -0.07 -9.57 2.09
C ILE A 31 -0.42 -10.93 2.69
N ALA A 32 0.57 -11.81 2.88
CA ALA A 32 0.37 -13.13 3.48
C ALA A 32 -0.22 -13.02 4.90
N SER A 33 0.28 -12.07 5.71
CA SER A 33 -0.26 -11.84 7.05
C SER A 33 -1.73 -11.39 7.02
N LEU A 34 -2.12 -10.54 6.08
CA LEU A 34 -3.52 -10.06 5.95
C LEU A 34 -4.50 -11.16 5.52
N LEU A 35 -4.01 -12.16 4.79
CA LEU A 35 -4.81 -13.31 4.33
C LEU A 35 -4.93 -14.41 5.39
N VAL A 36 -3.98 -14.50 6.33
CA VAL A 36 -3.94 -15.54 7.37
C VAL A 36 -4.43 -15.02 8.72
N LEU A 37 -4.25 -13.74 9.03
CA LEU A 37 -4.66 -13.19 10.32
C LEU A 37 -6.19 -13.06 10.40
N PRO A 38 -6.81 -13.53 11.50
CA PRO A 38 -8.24 -13.36 11.73
C PRO A 38 -8.57 -11.90 12.06
N ALA A 39 -9.75 -11.46 11.63
CA ALA A 39 -10.26 -10.15 12.03
C ALA A 39 -10.55 -10.11 13.54
N PRO A 40 -10.00 -9.14 14.30
CA PRO A 40 -9.99 -9.20 15.76
C PRO A 40 -11.36 -8.99 16.44
N HIS A 41 -12.44 -8.67 15.70
CA HIS A 41 -13.73 -8.24 16.29
C HIS A 41 -14.97 -8.97 15.75
N LEU A 42 -14.82 -10.11 15.06
CA LEU A 42 -15.94 -10.91 14.53
C LEU A 42 -15.78 -12.39 14.92
N LEU A 43 -16.00 -12.70 16.19
CA LEU A 43 -16.13 -14.10 16.66
C LEU A 43 -17.64 -14.42 16.73
N PRO A 44 -18.11 -15.43 15.97
CA PRO A 44 -17.60 -16.80 16.09
C PRO A 44 -17.09 -17.47 14.79
N SER A 45 -17.07 -16.79 13.64
CA SER A 45 -16.65 -17.38 12.36
C SER A 45 -15.30 -16.83 11.88
N TYR A 46 -14.41 -17.70 11.39
CA TYR A 46 -13.11 -17.28 10.87
C TYR A 46 -13.28 -16.45 9.59
N THR A 47 -13.05 -15.13 9.70
CA THR A 47 -12.98 -14.23 8.55
C THR A 47 -11.57 -13.63 8.49
N PRO A 48 -10.81 -13.85 7.40
CA PRO A 48 -9.50 -13.21 7.22
C PRO A 48 -9.60 -11.68 7.21
N LEU A 49 -8.55 -11.02 7.66
CA LEU A 49 -8.50 -9.56 7.76
C LEU A 49 -8.73 -8.88 6.41
N ALA A 50 -8.24 -9.46 5.32
CA ALA A 50 -8.50 -8.98 3.96
C ALA A 50 -10.00 -8.88 3.62
N PHE A 51 -10.81 -9.87 4.01
CA PHE A 51 -12.26 -9.87 3.80
C PHE A 51 -12.97 -8.85 4.68
N TYR A 52 -12.47 -8.62 5.89
CA TYR A 52 -12.98 -7.58 6.77
C TYR A 52 -12.82 -6.19 6.13
N PHE A 53 -11.61 -5.89 5.63
CA PHE A 53 -11.37 -4.62 4.93
C PHE A 53 -12.19 -4.50 3.65
N MET A 54 -12.37 -5.59 2.90
CA MET A 54 -13.23 -5.60 1.72
C MET A 54 -14.69 -5.25 2.06
N ASN A 55 -15.23 -5.82 3.15
CA ASN A 55 -16.58 -5.49 3.63
C ASN A 55 -16.69 -4.05 4.14
N LEU A 56 -15.65 -3.54 4.79
CA LEU A 56 -15.58 -2.15 5.22
C LEU A 56 -15.58 -1.20 4.01
N THR A 57 -14.74 -1.46 3.01
CA THR A 57 -14.71 -0.68 1.76
C THR A 57 -16.05 -0.77 1.03
N LYS A 58 -16.66 -1.95 0.94
CA LYS A 58 -18.00 -2.12 0.37
C LYS A 58 -19.04 -1.27 1.09
N ARG A 59 -19.02 -1.26 2.42
CA ARG A 59 -19.95 -0.44 3.22
C ARG A 59 -19.76 1.03 2.89
N VAL A 60 -18.52 1.54 2.95
CA VAL A 60 -18.19 2.94 2.67
C VAL A 60 -18.58 3.35 1.25
N MET A 61 -18.29 2.51 0.24
CA MET A 61 -18.63 2.82 -1.15
C MET A 61 -20.13 2.79 -1.42
N LEU A 62 -20.88 1.89 -0.80
CA LEU A 62 -22.32 1.75 -1.04
C LEU A 62 -23.16 2.72 -0.20
N SER A 63 -22.66 3.18 0.95
CA SER A 63 -23.27 4.22 1.77
C SER A 63 -23.00 5.60 1.17
N HIS A 64 -23.74 5.93 0.10
CA HIS A 64 -23.61 7.21 -0.60
C HIS A 64 -24.07 8.41 0.25
N ASP A 65 -24.96 8.18 1.22
CA ASP A 65 -25.53 9.23 2.08
C ASP A 65 -24.66 9.59 3.30
N GLU A 66 -23.77 8.69 3.73
CA GLU A 66 -23.06 8.84 5.01
C GLU A 66 -21.71 9.57 4.89
N HIS A 67 -21.11 9.64 3.69
CA HIS A 67 -19.78 10.24 3.50
C HIS A 67 -19.75 11.37 2.45
N PRO A 68 -19.09 12.51 2.77
CA PRO A 68 -19.06 13.68 1.88
C PRO A 68 -18.34 13.38 0.55
N ILE A 69 -17.38 12.45 0.53
CA ILE A 69 -16.61 12.07 -0.66
C ILE A 69 -17.46 11.23 -1.61
N THR A 70 -18.18 10.23 -1.10
CA THR A 70 -19.02 9.35 -1.91
C THR A 70 -20.27 10.07 -2.43
N ARG A 71 -20.77 11.05 -1.68
CA ARG A 71 -21.83 11.96 -2.13
C ARG A 71 -21.40 12.82 -3.34
N GLN A 72 -20.18 13.36 -3.32
CA GLN A 72 -19.69 14.15 -4.46
C GLN A 72 -19.50 13.30 -5.72
N LEU A 73 -19.00 12.06 -5.55
CA LEU A 73 -18.83 11.12 -6.66
C LEU A 73 -20.16 10.62 -7.23
N SER A 74 -21.17 10.37 -6.39
CA SER A 74 -22.52 9.98 -6.88
C SER A 74 -23.21 11.10 -7.64
N LEU A 75 -23.06 12.35 -7.18
CA LEU A 75 -23.61 13.52 -7.86
C LEU A 75 -22.95 13.77 -9.23
N THR A 76 -21.63 13.59 -9.35
CA THR A 76 -20.93 13.74 -10.63
C THR A 76 -21.18 12.58 -11.60
N LEU A 77 -21.45 11.38 -11.07
CA LEU A 77 -21.77 10.19 -11.87
C LEU A 77 -23.28 10.02 -12.15
N GLY A 78 -24.13 10.92 -11.66
CA GLY A 78 -25.58 10.91 -11.89
C GLY A 78 -26.34 9.77 -11.18
N LEU A 79 -25.73 9.17 -10.15
CA LEU A 79 -26.24 8.00 -9.42
C LEU A 79 -27.12 8.46 -8.24
N ASN A 80 -28.22 9.16 -8.52
CA ASN A 80 -29.00 9.84 -7.47
C ASN A 80 -30.05 8.97 -6.73
N ASP A 81 -30.22 7.68 -7.07
CA ASP A 81 -31.16 6.82 -6.32
C ASP A 81 -31.02 5.31 -6.57
N SER A 82 -30.02 4.91 -7.36
CA SER A 82 -29.85 3.51 -7.74
C SER A 82 -29.11 2.76 -6.65
N LYS A 83 -29.83 1.89 -5.93
CA LYS A 83 -29.28 0.89 -5.00
C LYS A 83 -28.28 0.00 -5.74
N VAL A 84 -27.01 0.38 -5.76
CA VAL A 84 -25.94 -0.39 -6.41
C VAL A 84 -25.72 -1.67 -5.61
N ILE A 85 -26.14 -2.80 -6.18
CA ILE A 85 -25.86 -4.12 -5.62
C ILE A 85 -24.61 -4.63 -6.33
N LEU A 86 -23.56 -4.91 -5.57
CA LEU A 86 -22.37 -5.59 -6.08
C LEU A 86 -22.74 -7.02 -6.45
N ILE A 87 -22.82 -7.30 -7.75
CA ILE A 87 -22.98 -8.64 -8.31
C ILE A 87 -21.57 -9.20 -8.57
N SER A 88 -21.01 -9.90 -7.60
CA SER A 88 -19.81 -10.72 -7.83
C SER A 88 -20.20 -11.95 -8.64
N HIS A 89 -19.59 -12.17 -9.80
CA HIS A 89 -19.95 -13.27 -10.70
C HIS A 89 -19.46 -14.65 -10.21
N GLY A 90 -18.55 -14.71 -9.23
CA GLY A 90 -18.15 -15.98 -8.60
C GLY A 90 -17.32 -15.86 -7.31
N TRP A 91 -17.01 -17.01 -6.70
CA TRP A 91 -16.16 -17.10 -5.50
C TRP A 91 -14.70 -16.68 -5.78
N PHE A 92 -14.24 -16.84 -7.03
CA PHE A 92 -12.92 -16.40 -7.48
C PHE A 92 -12.78 -14.86 -7.53
N ASP A 93 -13.86 -14.14 -7.84
CA ASP A 93 -13.86 -12.67 -7.82
C ASP A 93 -13.61 -12.14 -6.41
N SER A 94 -14.21 -12.80 -5.42
CA SER A 94 -14.04 -12.44 -4.00
C SER A 94 -12.61 -12.67 -3.53
N LEU A 95 -11.98 -13.77 -3.97
CA LEU A 95 -10.57 -14.03 -3.68
C LEU A 95 -9.66 -13.00 -4.35
N THR A 96 -9.91 -12.69 -5.62
CA THR A 96 -9.15 -11.69 -6.38
C THR A 96 -9.25 -10.32 -5.74
N ALA A 97 -10.46 -9.91 -5.34
CA ALA A 97 -10.68 -8.67 -4.61
C ALA A 97 -9.94 -8.65 -3.26
N ALA A 98 -9.92 -9.76 -2.52
CA ALA A 98 -9.18 -9.86 -1.27
C ALA A 98 -7.65 -9.75 -1.48
N VAL A 99 -7.11 -10.28 -2.57
CA VAL A 99 -5.69 -10.14 -2.93
C VAL A 99 -5.36 -8.70 -3.33
N ILE A 100 -6.19 -8.06 -4.15
CA ILE A 100 -5.99 -6.66 -4.53
C ILE A 100 -6.08 -5.75 -3.30
N MET A 101 -7.07 -5.96 -2.44
CA MET A 101 -7.24 -5.20 -1.20
C MET A 101 -6.05 -5.37 -0.26
N SER A 102 -5.57 -6.60 -0.06
CA SER A 102 -4.39 -6.85 0.77
C SER A 102 -3.14 -6.23 0.17
N GLY A 103 -2.99 -6.22 -1.16
CA GLY A 103 -1.91 -5.51 -1.86
C GLY A 103 -1.94 -3.99 -1.61
N LEU A 104 -3.10 -3.36 -1.73
CA LEU A 104 -3.26 -1.93 -1.47
C LEU A 104 -2.88 -1.57 -0.02
N ILE A 105 -3.40 -2.34 0.95
CA ILE A 105 -3.09 -2.14 2.37
C ILE A 105 -1.61 -2.38 2.62
N ALA A 106 -1.01 -3.40 2.01
CA ALA A 106 0.40 -3.68 2.16
C ALA A 106 1.26 -2.51 1.70
N VAL A 107 0.95 -1.89 0.55
CA VAL A 107 1.65 -0.68 0.08
C VAL A 107 1.47 0.48 1.06
N THR A 108 0.25 0.73 1.53
CA THR A 108 -0.04 1.82 2.47
C THR A 108 0.70 1.65 3.80
N VAL A 109 0.65 0.45 4.40
CA VAL A 109 1.29 0.15 5.70
C VAL A 109 2.81 0.10 5.59
N SER A 110 3.34 -0.43 4.49
CA SER A 110 4.79 -0.52 4.27
C SER A 110 5.41 0.76 3.71
N THR A 111 4.61 1.77 3.37
CA THR A 111 5.07 3.08 2.86
C THR A 111 6.28 3.64 3.63
N PRO A 112 6.27 3.79 4.97
CA PRO A 112 7.43 4.32 5.70
C PRO A 112 8.69 3.46 5.54
N ILE A 113 8.54 2.13 5.48
CA ILE A 113 9.66 1.19 5.31
C ILE A 113 10.21 1.28 3.88
N THR A 114 9.33 1.31 2.88
CA THR A 114 9.71 1.45 1.47
C THR A 114 10.42 2.78 1.24
N LEU A 115 9.91 3.88 1.80
CA LEU A 115 10.55 5.20 1.76
C LEU A 115 11.94 5.18 2.40
N TYR A 116 12.12 4.51 3.54
CA TYR A 116 13.43 4.37 4.18
C TYR A 116 14.42 3.63 3.27
N TYR A 117 14.00 2.53 2.63
CA TYR A 117 14.84 1.78 1.70
C TYR A 117 15.22 2.59 0.46
N ILE A 118 14.26 3.32 -0.12
CA ILE A 118 14.51 4.23 -1.24
C ILE A 118 15.48 5.34 -0.82
N TYR A 119 15.28 5.95 0.34
CA TYR A 119 16.16 6.99 0.86
C TYR A 119 17.60 6.48 1.03
N ARG A 120 17.77 5.31 1.64
CA ARG A 120 19.08 4.69 1.84
C ARG A 120 19.79 4.38 0.51
N PHE A 121 19.04 4.01 -0.52
CA PHE A 121 19.58 3.78 -1.85
C PHE A 121 20.03 5.07 -2.54
N LEU A 122 19.32 6.19 -2.31
CA LEU A 122 19.64 7.50 -2.88
C LEU A 122 20.76 8.24 -2.12
N GLU A 123 20.92 8.01 -0.81
CA GLU A 123 21.93 8.64 0.04
C GLU A 123 23.38 8.61 -0.49
N PRO A 124 23.90 7.52 -1.09
CA PRO A 124 25.24 7.49 -1.66
C PRO A 124 25.37 8.30 -2.96
N GLY A 125 24.28 8.49 -3.72
CA GLY A 125 24.27 9.24 -5.00
C GLY A 125 23.93 10.73 -4.85
N LEU A 126 23.53 11.16 -3.65
CA LEU A 126 23.07 12.52 -3.41
C LEU A 126 24.24 13.51 -3.25
N TYR A 127 24.25 14.56 -4.08
CA TYR A 127 25.21 15.66 -3.95
C TYR A 127 25.11 16.32 -2.56
N SER A 128 26.24 16.84 -2.06
CA SER A 128 26.36 17.37 -0.69
C SER A 128 25.36 18.48 -0.33
N HIS A 129 24.79 19.17 -1.34
CA HIS A 129 23.76 20.18 -1.16
C HIS A 129 22.34 19.60 -0.97
N GLU A 130 22.04 18.46 -1.57
CA GLU A 130 20.74 17.77 -1.42
C GLU A 130 20.61 17.07 -0.06
N LYS A 131 21.73 16.57 0.49
CA LYS A 131 21.78 15.99 1.85
C LYS A 131 21.27 16.94 2.93
N LYS A 132 21.47 18.26 2.79
CA LYS A 132 20.98 19.27 3.76
C LYS A 132 19.47 19.46 3.73
N ILE A 133 18.84 19.28 2.56
CA ILE A 133 17.39 19.42 2.40
C ILE A 133 16.71 18.18 2.99
N ILE A 134 17.26 16.99 2.76
CA ILE A 134 16.64 15.76 3.25
C ILE A 134 16.84 15.57 4.76
N LYS A 135 17.98 15.99 5.34
CA LYS A 135 18.16 15.99 6.80
C LYS A 135 17.16 16.90 7.54
N LYS A 136 16.53 17.82 6.81
CA LYS A 136 15.49 18.73 7.32
C LYS A 136 14.08 18.14 7.26
N VAL A 137 13.88 17.02 6.54
CA VAL A 137 12.62 16.26 6.57
C VAL A 137 12.61 15.45 7.86
N PRO A 138 11.76 15.78 8.84
CA PRO A 138 11.73 15.06 10.11
C PRO A 138 10.99 13.74 9.87
N ILE A 139 11.73 12.70 9.47
CA ILE A 139 11.29 11.32 9.67
C ILE A 139 11.52 11.06 11.17
N ARG A 140 10.59 11.55 12.00
CA ARG A 140 10.50 11.23 13.42
C ARG A 140 10.19 9.73 13.51
N GLY A 141 11.20 8.95 13.92
CA GLY A 141 11.00 7.62 14.50
C GLY A 141 10.38 7.72 15.89
#